data_AF-A0A3B9TQM4-F1
#
_entry.id   AF-A0A3B9TQM4-F1
#
_cell.length_a   1.000
_cell.length_b   1.000
_cell.length_c   1.000
_cell.angle_alpha   90.00
_cell.angle_beta   90.00
_cell.angle_gamma   90.00
#
_symmetry.space_group_name_H-M   'P 1'
#
loop_
_entity.id
_entity.type
_entity.pdbx_description
1 polymer ?
#
loop_
_entity_poly.entity_id
_entity_poly.type
_entity_poly.pdbx_seq_one_letter_code
_entity_poly.pdbx_strand_id
1 'polypeptide(L)'
;MSELRKVIGEELAEIIKTARSGGPVTRIGVMASGSELGSEELINGALEASKRYRDVQVVMIGPGKRADSGLEWIETEDDEVAMAQGMEKAIREGVVEGAVALHYPFPLGVTTVGRVVTPARGKPMLLASTTGTSATSRIEAMIMNALYGIAVAKSIGIEDPALGILNVDGAQMVYRSLKELKEKGYPLRFGESVRKDGGAVLRGNDILCGAVDVCVTDTLTGNVLMKFFSAYSTGGTYESLGWGYGPSVGKDWDHVVSIISRASGAPVIANAIRFTADAVRGNVSSKVVDEVKKAERAGLGEVLSASEPLVKPAGEEITPPPAEPTDEELHGVDVLSIEDAVRELWKKGIYAESAMGCTGPVVKVSSARLAEATKVLKENKFL
;
A
#
# COMPACT_ATOMS: atom_id res chain seq x y z
N MET A 1 -50.08 -16.50 5.88
CA MET A 1 -50.34 -15.05 5.63
C MET A 1 -49.53 -14.12 6.53
N SER A 2 -49.18 -14.47 7.78
CA SER A 2 -48.37 -13.59 8.65
C SER A 2 -46.90 -13.50 8.24
N GLU A 3 -46.31 -14.60 7.80
CA GLU A 3 -44.90 -14.67 7.35
C GLU A 3 -44.64 -13.83 6.11
N LEU A 4 -45.53 -13.92 5.11
CA LEU A 4 -45.45 -13.10 3.89
C LEU A 4 -45.55 -11.60 4.20
N ARG A 5 -46.40 -11.20 5.16
CA ARG A 5 -46.50 -9.79 5.60
C ARG A 5 -45.24 -9.31 6.33
N LYS A 6 -44.59 -10.20 7.10
CA LYS A 6 -43.34 -9.90 7.80
C LYS A 6 -42.20 -9.69 6.80
N VAL A 7 -42.02 -10.62 5.87
CA VAL A 7 -41.00 -10.50 4.80
C VAL A 7 -41.21 -9.25 3.96
N ILE A 8 -42.45 -8.97 3.52
CA ILE A 8 -42.76 -7.73 2.79
C ILE A 8 -42.46 -6.48 3.62
N GLY A 9 -42.74 -6.51 4.93
CA GLY A 9 -42.43 -5.40 5.84
C GLY A 9 -40.93 -5.16 6.01
N GLU A 10 -40.14 -6.22 6.12
CA GLU A 10 -38.67 -6.18 6.22
C GLU A 10 -38.05 -5.63 4.93
N GLU A 11 -38.44 -6.17 3.77
CA GLU A 11 -38.00 -5.71 2.44
C GLU A 11 -38.38 -4.24 2.18
N LEU A 12 -39.60 -3.83 2.54
CA LEU A 12 -40.03 -2.44 2.38
C LEU A 12 -39.24 -1.48 3.28
N ALA A 13 -38.95 -1.89 4.52
CA ALA A 13 -38.11 -1.11 5.43
C ALA A 13 -36.68 -0.96 4.88
N GLU A 14 -36.14 -2.01 4.27
CA GLU A 14 -34.83 -2.00 3.62
C GLU A 14 -34.79 -1.08 2.40
N ILE A 15 -35.83 -1.11 1.55
CA ILE A 15 -35.98 -0.19 0.41
C ILE A 15 -36.05 1.27 0.89
N ILE A 16 -36.83 1.55 1.94
CA ILE A 16 -36.93 2.90 2.51
C ILE A 16 -35.59 3.34 3.10
N LYS A 17 -34.86 2.45 3.79
CA LYS A 17 -33.52 2.73 4.33
C LYS A 17 -32.55 3.07 3.21
N THR A 18 -32.50 2.23 2.17
CA THR A 18 -31.68 2.39 0.95
C THR A 18 -31.98 3.71 0.23
N ALA A 19 -33.27 4.08 0.12
CA ALA A 19 -33.68 5.34 -0.50
C ALA A 19 -33.22 6.57 0.30
N ARG A 20 -33.25 6.50 1.65
CA ARG A 20 -32.79 7.59 2.53
C ARG A 20 -31.27 7.74 2.56
N SER A 21 -30.54 6.64 2.43
CA SER A 21 -29.07 6.63 2.34
C SER A 21 -28.54 6.99 0.96
N GLY A 22 -29.39 6.99 -0.07
CA GLY A 22 -28.99 7.26 -1.46
C GLY A 22 -28.32 6.07 -2.15
N GLY A 23 -28.50 4.86 -1.60
CA GLY A 23 -27.88 3.62 -2.07
C GLY A 23 -27.72 2.58 -0.96
N PRO A 24 -27.19 1.38 -1.28
CA PRO A 24 -26.93 0.34 -0.27
C PRO A 24 -26.06 0.88 0.87
N VAL A 25 -26.38 0.48 2.10
CA VAL A 25 -25.68 0.91 3.31
C VAL A 25 -24.62 -0.12 3.68
N THR A 26 -23.36 0.27 3.70
CA THR A 26 -22.26 -0.62 4.11
C THR A 26 -22.04 -0.56 5.61
N ARG A 27 -22.01 -1.72 6.27
CA ARG A 27 -21.84 -1.83 7.72
C ARG A 27 -20.36 -2.00 8.08
N ILE A 28 -19.79 -1.04 8.81
CA ILE A 28 -18.37 -1.04 9.20
C ILE A 28 -18.21 -1.15 10.71
N GLY A 29 -17.48 -2.17 11.15
CA GLY A 29 -17.07 -2.36 12.54
C GLY A 29 -15.93 -1.42 12.93
N VAL A 30 -15.94 -0.87 14.15
CA VAL A 30 -14.87 0.00 14.66
C VAL A 30 -14.55 -0.40 16.09
N MET A 31 -13.28 -0.65 16.40
CA MET A 31 -12.87 -0.92 17.80
C MET A 31 -13.20 0.28 18.69
N ALA A 32 -13.74 0.02 19.88
CA ALA A 32 -14.17 1.05 20.83
C ALA A 32 -13.14 1.40 21.92
N SER A 33 -12.01 0.69 21.98
CA SER A 33 -10.95 0.91 22.98
C SER A 33 -9.55 0.72 22.37
N GLY A 34 -8.52 1.16 23.09
CA GLY A 34 -7.10 1.01 22.72
C GLY A 34 -6.41 2.26 22.17
N SER A 35 -7.14 3.36 21.97
CA SER A 35 -6.55 4.64 21.53
C SER A 35 -5.77 5.32 22.67
N GLU A 36 -4.61 5.89 22.34
CA GLU A 36 -3.83 6.73 23.26
C GLU A 36 -4.47 8.10 23.49
N LEU A 37 -5.46 8.48 22.68
CA LEU A 37 -6.29 9.67 22.82
C LEU A 37 -7.56 9.42 23.65
N GLY A 38 -7.76 8.17 24.11
CA GLY A 38 -8.93 7.73 24.86
C GLY A 38 -10.09 7.27 23.97
N SER A 39 -10.97 6.43 24.53
CA SER A 39 -12.11 5.84 23.81
C SER A 39 -13.10 6.86 23.25
N GLU A 40 -13.18 8.05 23.86
CA GLU A 40 -14.00 9.16 23.33
C GLU A 40 -13.58 9.57 21.92
N GLU A 41 -12.29 9.51 21.58
CA GLU A 41 -11.83 9.91 20.24
C GLU A 41 -12.29 8.91 19.17
N LEU A 42 -12.34 7.61 19.51
CA LEU A 42 -12.90 6.56 18.65
C LEU A 42 -14.40 6.77 18.41
N ILE A 43 -15.14 7.10 19.48
CA ILE A 43 -16.57 7.42 19.40
C ILE A 43 -16.79 8.69 18.58
N ASN A 44 -15.98 9.73 18.77
CA ASN A 44 -16.07 10.97 17.99
C ASN A 44 -15.84 10.71 16.50
N GLY A 45 -14.86 9.89 16.13
CA GLY A 45 -14.63 9.48 14.75
C GLY A 45 -15.81 8.69 14.16
N ALA A 46 -16.40 7.78 14.92
CA ALA A 46 -17.60 7.03 14.53
C ALA A 46 -18.84 7.92 14.34
N LEU A 47 -19.04 8.89 15.24
CA LEU A 47 -20.12 9.87 15.15
C LEU A 47 -19.92 10.82 13.96
N GLU A 48 -18.68 11.27 13.72
CA GLU A 48 -18.35 12.11 12.57
C GLU A 48 -18.60 11.37 11.25
N ALA A 49 -18.18 10.10 11.14
CA ALA A 49 -18.48 9.26 9.98
C ALA A 49 -20.00 9.12 9.77
N SER A 50 -20.75 8.82 10.83
CA SER A 50 -22.21 8.64 10.77
C SER A 50 -22.95 9.92 10.34
N LYS A 51 -22.43 11.10 10.71
CA LYS A 51 -22.97 12.39 10.27
C LYS A 51 -22.66 12.68 8.80
N ARG A 52 -21.46 12.32 8.34
CA ARG A 52 -20.94 12.68 7.02
C ARG A 52 -21.36 11.70 5.92
N TYR A 53 -21.49 10.41 6.22
CA TYR A 53 -21.67 9.33 5.25
C TYR A 53 -22.98 8.58 5.52
N ARG A 54 -24.04 8.96 4.81
CA ARG A 54 -25.39 8.37 4.99
C ARG A 54 -25.49 6.92 4.48
N ASP A 55 -24.56 6.53 3.61
CA ASP A 55 -24.41 5.21 3.01
C ASP A 55 -23.49 4.29 3.83
N VAL A 56 -23.06 4.72 5.02
CA VAL A 56 -22.25 3.92 5.94
C VAL A 56 -22.93 3.81 7.28
N GLN A 57 -23.04 2.59 7.79
CA GLN A 57 -23.53 2.32 9.14
C GLN A 57 -22.37 1.86 10.01
N VAL A 58 -22.07 2.64 11.04
CA VAL A 58 -20.98 2.34 11.98
C VAL A 58 -21.49 1.45 13.11
N VAL A 59 -20.73 0.39 13.41
CA VAL A 59 -20.97 -0.53 14.52
C VAL A 59 -19.75 -0.52 15.41
N MET A 60 -19.88 -0.02 16.63
CA MET A 60 -18.79 -0.05 17.61
C MET A 60 -18.62 -1.48 18.15
N ILE A 61 -17.38 -1.90 18.36
CA ILE A 61 -17.03 -3.23 18.87
C ILE A 61 -16.07 -3.04 20.04
N GLY A 62 -16.52 -3.34 21.26
CA GLY A 62 -15.71 -3.17 22.46
C GLY A 62 -16.50 -2.88 23.72
N PRO A 63 -15.81 -2.57 24.84
CA PRO A 63 -16.44 -2.19 26.10
C PRO A 63 -16.97 -0.75 26.05
N GLY A 64 -17.72 -0.34 27.08
CA GLY A 64 -18.04 1.07 27.30
C GLY A 64 -19.16 1.60 26.41
N LYS A 65 -20.18 0.77 26.12
CA LYS A 65 -21.33 1.13 25.30
C LYS A 65 -21.99 2.42 25.75
N ARG A 66 -22.19 3.34 24.81
CA ARG A 66 -22.85 4.64 25.03
C ARG A 66 -24.22 4.69 24.38
N ALA A 67 -25.26 4.37 25.16
CA ALA A 67 -26.64 4.32 24.67
C ALA A 67 -27.15 5.67 24.15
N ASP A 68 -26.60 6.79 24.64
CA ASP A 68 -26.90 8.16 24.23
C ASP A 68 -26.26 8.56 22.89
N SER A 69 -25.26 7.83 22.41
CA SER A 69 -24.56 8.14 21.16
C SER A 69 -25.39 7.87 19.89
N GLY A 70 -26.38 6.98 19.97
CA GLY A 70 -27.15 6.51 18.82
C GLY A 70 -26.38 5.55 17.89
N LEU A 71 -25.17 5.12 18.26
CA LEU A 71 -24.39 4.13 17.52
C LEU A 71 -24.85 2.70 17.83
N GLU A 72 -24.79 1.81 16.84
CA GLU A 72 -24.91 0.38 17.08
C GLU A 72 -23.64 -0.14 17.78
N TRP A 73 -23.77 -1.17 18.61
CA TRP A 73 -22.70 -1.62 19.48
C TRP A 73 -22.73 -3.14 19.69
N ILE A 74 -21.59 -3.79 19.46
CA ILE A 74 -21.28 -5.17 19.84
C ILE A 74 -20.41 -5.08 21.09
N GLU A 75 -21.02 -5.35 22.24
CA GLU A 75 -20.36 -5.21 23.54
C GLU A 75 -19.43 -6.41 23.79
N THR A 76 -18.23 -6.13 24.25
CA THR A 76 -17.24 -7.14 24.66
C THR A 76 -16.71 -6.80 26.04
N GLU A 77 -15.97 -7.73 26.64
CA GLU A 77 -15.13 -7.43 27.79
C GLU A 77 -14.07 -6.37 27.42
N ASP A 78 -13.58 -5.64 28.42
CA ASP A 78 -12.49 -4.65 28.28
C ASP A 78 -11.14 -5.36 28.23
N ASP A 79 -10.95 -6.11 27.15
CA ASP A 79 -9.78 -6.93 26.87
C ASP A 79 -9.48 -6.93 25.37
N GLU A 80 -8.21 -6.77 25.00
CA GLU A 80 -7.80 -6.69 23.59
C GLU A 80 -8.14 -7.98 22.82
N VAL A 81 -8.03 -9.14 23.46
CA VAL A 81 -8.33 -10.43 22.83
C VAL A 81 -9.84 -10.59 22.62
N ALA A 82 -10.66 -10.25 23.62
CA ALA A 82 -12.11 -10.27 23.52
C ALA A 82 -12.62 -9.34 22.41
N MET A 83 -12.06 -8.14 22.28
CA MET A 83 -12.39 -7.20 21.20
C MET A 83 -12.02 -7.74 19.82
N ALA A 84 -10.81 -8.31 19.67
CA ALA A 84 -10.36 -8.91 18.42
C ALA A 84 -11.28 -10.08 18.00
N GLN A 85 -11.60 -10.97 18.93
CA GLN A 85 -12.53 -12.09 18.70
C GLN A 85 -13.94 -11.61 18.35
N GLY A 86 -14.43 -10.55 19.02
CA GLY A 86 -15.71 -9.92 18.73
C GLY A 86 -15.76 -9.36 17.31
N MET A 87 -14.69 -8.70 16.87
CA MET A 87 -14.55 -8.19 15.51
C MET A 87 -14.50 -9.31 14.47
N GLU A 88 -13.65 -10.32 14.67
CA GLU A 88 -13.54 -11.46 13.76
C GLU A 88 -14.87 -12.21 13.62
N LYS A 89 -15.57 -12.41 14.75
CA LYS A 89 -16.91 -13.00 14.76
C LYS A 89 -17.90 -12.14 13.95
N ALA A 90 -17.89 -10.82 14.16
CA ALA A 90 -18.79 -9.90 13.46
C ALA A 90 -18.56 -9.88 11.94
N ILE A 91 -17.29 -9.96 11.49
CA ILE A 91 -16.93 -10.08 10.07
C ILE A 91 -17.41 -11.44 9.53
N ARG A 92 -17.06 -12.54 10.21
CA ARG A 92 -17.39 -13.91 9.77
C ARG A 92 -18.89 -14.16 9.68
N GLU A 93 -19.67 -13.58 10.59
CA GLU A 93 -21.14 -13.72 10.61
C GLU A 93 -21.84 -12.71 9.68
N GLY A 94 -21.10 -11.83 9.00
CA GLY A 94 -21.66 -10.81 8.10
C GLY A 94 -22.42 -9.70 8.83
N VAL A 95 -22.22 -9.56 10.14
CA VAL A 95 -22.81 -8.45 10.94
C VAL A 95 -22.20 -7.11 10.52
N VAL A 96 -20.93 -7.13 10.13
CA VAL A 96 -20.21 -6.03 9.47
C VAL A 96 -19.50 -6.57 8.23
N GLU A 97 -19.39 -5.75 7.20
CA GLU A 97 -18.78 -6.13 5.91
C GLU A 97 -17.29 -5.76 5.83
N GLY A 98 -16.84 -4.92 6.75
CA GLY A 98 -15.44 -4.57 6.95
C GLY A 98 -15.23 -3.95 8.33
N ALA A 99 -13.98 -3.75 8.72
CA ALA A 99 -13.66 -3.23 10.04
C ALA A 99 -12.49 -2.25 10.05
N VAL A 100 -12.46 -1.40 11.08
CA VAL A 100 -11.37 -0.51 11.42
C VAL A 100 -10.85 -0.88 12.80
N ALA A 101 -9.58 -1.27 12.85
CA ALA A 101 -8.91 -1.76 14.06
C ALA A 101 -7.64 -0.95 14.36
N LEU A 102 -7.23 -0.93 15.63
CA LEU A 102 -5.94 -0.37 16.02
C LEU A 102 -4.81 -1.39 15.88
N HIS A 103 -5.15 -2.66 15.99
CA HIS A 103 -4.26 -3.79 15.80
C HIS A 103 -5.04 -4.95 15.20
N TYR A 104 -4.43 -5.63 14.23
CA TYR A 104 -4.95 -6.87 13.67
C TYR A 104 -3.76 -7.71 13.16
N PRO A 105 -3.62 -8.98 13.60
CA PRO A 105 -2.53 -9.82 13.14
C PRO A 105 -2.80 -10.34 11.72
N PHE A 106 -2.08 -9.81 10.74
CA PHE A 106 -2.18 -10.28 9.36
C PHE A 106 -1.22 -11.46 9.10
N PRO A 107 -1.66 -12.53 8.43
CA PRO A 107 -0.77 -13.60 8.01
C PRO A 107 0.17 -13.14 6.89
N LEU A 108 1.26 -13.88 6.67
CA LEU A 108 2.14 -13.69 5.52
C LEU A 108 1.33 -13.78 4.22
N GLY A 109 1.59 -12.86 3.28
CA GLY A 109 0.81 -12.73 2.05
C GLY A 109 -0.23 -11.61 2.11
N VAL A 110 -0.53 -11.12 3.32
CA VAL A 110 -1.49 -10.05 3.58
C VAL A 110 -0.78 -8.79 4.05
N THR A 111 -1.10 -7.69 3.40
CA THR A 111 -0.59 -6.36 3.73
C THR A 111 -1.73 -5.35 3.64
N THR A 112 -1.44 -4.08 3.86
CA THR A 112 -2.42 -3.01 3.79
C THR A 112 -1.99 -1.90 2.85
N VAL A 113 -2.96 -1.22 2.24
CA VAL A 113 -2.72 -0.06 1.38
C VAL A 113 -3.34 1.16 2.05
N GLY A 114 -2.50 2.00 2.66
CA GLY A 114 -2.94 3.23 3.29
C GLY A 114 -3.21 4.34 2.29
N ARG A 115 -3.90 5.38 2.75
CA ARG A 115 -4.23 6.55 1.92
C ARG A 115 -3.94 7.84 2.67
N VAL A 116 -3.16 8.70 2.03
CA VAL A 116 -2.65 9.95 2.60
C VAL A 116 -3.12 11.17 1.82
N VAL A 117 -3.10 12.33 2.46
CA VAL A 117 -3.22 13.64 1.79
C VAL A 117 -1.81 14.17 1.58
N THR A 118 -1.46 14.46 0.33
CA THR A 118 -0.14 15.00 0.00
C THR A 118 -0.07 16.51 0.31
N PRO A 119 0.99 16.97 1.00
CA PRO A 119 1.00 18.31 1.60
C PRO A 119 1.16 19.44 0.59
N ALA A 120 1.79 19.21 -0.57
CA ALA A 120 2.05 20.30 -1.51
C ALA A 120 0.80 20.69 -2.33
N ARG A 121 -0.13 19.75 -2.56
CA ARG A 121 -1.30 19.95 -3.44
C ARG A 121 -2.62 19.45 -2.87
N GLY A 122 -2.63 18.91 -1.65
CA GLY A 122 -3.83 18.34 -1.04
C GLY A 122 -4.40 17.13 -1.78
N LYS A 123 -3.60 16.48 -2.65
CA LYS A 123 -4.06 15.35 -3.45
C LYS A 123 -4.05 14.07 -2.63
N PRO A 124 -5.11 13.25 -2.67
CA PRO A 124 -5.07 11.89 -2.13
C PRO A 124 -4.04 11.04 -2.89
N MET A 125 -3.34 10.16 -2.19
CA MET A 125 -2.43 9.18 -2.79
C MET A 125 -2.42 7.91 -1.94
N LEU A 126 -2.34 6.75 -2.60
CA LEU A 126 -2.23 5.45 -1.97
C LEU A 126 -0.77 5.08 -1.72
N LEU A 127 -0.47 4.53 -0.55
CA LEU A 127 0.83 3.97 -0.19
C LEU A 127 0.71 2.45 -0.15
N ALA A 128 1.43 1.77 -1.04
CA ALA A 128 1.40 0.31 -1.17
C ALA A 128 2.78 -0.27 -0.83
N SER A 129 3.05 -0.75 0.38
CA SER A 129 2.13 -1.02 1.50
C SER A 129 2.49 -0.29 2.79
N THR A 130 1.66 -0.44 3.84
CA THR A 130 1.78 0.34 5.09
C THR A 130 1.86 -0.48 6.38
N THR A 131 1.26 -1.68 6.42
CA THR A 131 1.39 -2.68 7.49
C THR A 131 1.29 -4.09 6.93
N GLY A 132 1.75 -5.10 7.67
CA GLY A 132 1.78 -6.49 7.18
C GLY A 132 2.84 -6.72 6.09
N THR A 133 2.90 -7.93 5.54
CA THR A 133 3.90 -8.26 4.52
C THR A 133 3.31 -9.22 3.48
N SER A 134 3.45 -8.85 2.21
CA SER A 134 2.91 -9.59 1.08
C SER A 134 3.80 -10.75 0.64
N ALA A 135 5.08 -10.74 1.01
CA ALA A 135 6.02 -11.83 0.78
C ALA A 135 7.18 -11.80 1.80
N THR A 136 8.06 -12.79 1.76
CA THR A 136 9.27 -12.84 2.61
C THR A 136 10.41 -12.02 2.02
N SER A 137 10.59 -12.06 0.69
CA SER A 137 11.55 -11.22 -0.03
C SER A 137 11.00 -9.82 -0.20
N ARG A 138 11.84 -8.80 0.03
CA ARG A 138 11.46 -7.39 -0.13
C ARG A 138 11.04 -7.06 -1.56
N ILE A 139 11.78 -7.57 -2.56
CA ILE A 139 11.50 -7.29 -3.98
C ILE A 139 10.17 -7.92 -4.38
N GLU A 140 9.98 -9.18 -4.05
CA GLU A 140 8.72 -9.90 -4.27
C GLU A 140 7.56 -9.16 -3.58
N ALA A 141 7.74 -8.75 -2.33
CA ALA A 141 6.73 -8.02 -1.58
C ALA A 141 6.37 -6.70 -2.27
N MET A 142 7.35 -5.93 -2.76
CA MET A 142 7.09 -4.69 -3.47
C MET A 142 6.41 -4.90 -4.84
N ILE A 143 6.72 -5.99 -5.56
CA ILE A 143 6.00 -6.37 -6.79
C ILE A 143 4.54 -6.69 -6.47
N MET A 144 4.30 -7.50 -5.43
CA MET A 144 2.93 -7.83 -4.98
C MET A 144 2.18 -6.59 -4.48
N ASN A 145 2.85 -5.70 -3.77
CA ASN A 145 2.29 -4.43 -3.30
C ASN A 145 1.82 -3.56 -4.48
N ALA A 146 2.50 -3.58 -5.62
CA ALA A 146 2.06 -2.87 -6.81
C ALA A 146 0.70 -3.38 -7.31
N LEU A 147 0.52 -4.70 -7.40
CA LEU A 147 -0.74 -5.31 -7.81
C LEU A 147 -1.86 -5.00 -6.81
N TYR A 148 -1.56 -5.10 -5.52
CA TYR A 148 -2.50 -4.81 -4.44
C TYR A 148 -2.90 -3.34 -4.39
N GLY A 149 -1.96 -2.42 -4.58
CA GLY A 149 -2.23 -0.98 -4.66
C GLY A 149 -3.13 -0.63 -5.85
N ILE A 150 -2.91 -1.23 -7.02
CA ILE A 150 -3.77 -1.08 -8.20
C ILE A 150 -5.18 -1.62 -7.91
N ALA A 151 -5.29 -2.77 -7.27
CA ALA A 151 -6.59 -3.36 -6.91
C ALA A 151 -7.38 -2.46 -5.95
N VAL A 152 -6.71 -1.88 -4.94
CA VAL A 152 -7.32 -0.92 -4.01
C VAL A 152 -7.72 0.36 -4.71
N ALA A 153 -6.89 0.89 -5.61
CA ALA A 153 -7.23 2.07 -6.40
C ALA A 153 -8.49 1.84 -7.25
N LYS A 154 -8.58 0.68 -7.91
CA LYS A 154 -9.74 0.29 -8.71
C LYS A 154 -11.00 0.06 -7.87
N SER A 155 -10.88 -0.48 -6.66
CA SER A 155 -12.05 -0.68 -5.79
C SER A 155 -12.66 0.64 -5.33
N ILE A 156 -11.85 1.70 -5.19
CA ILE A 156 -12.35 3.04 -4.82
C ILE A 156 -12.65 3.95 -6.02
N GLY A 157 -12.70 3.39 -7.24
CA GLY A 157 -13.15 4.10 -8.44
C GLY A 157 -12.04 4.74 -9.29
N ILE A 158 -10.76 4.44 -9.05
CA ILE A 158 -9.66 4.86 -9.94
C ILE A 158 -9.44 3.75 -10.97
N GLU A 159 -10.08 3.84 -12.14
CA GLU A 159 -10.13 2.76 -13.13
C GLU A 159 -8.75 2.41 -13.73
N ASP A 160 -7.96 3.42 -14.06
CA ASP A 160 -6.61 3.28 -14.63
C ASP A 160 -5.60 4.06 -13.77
N PRO A 161 -5.20 3.52 -12.60
CA PRO A 161 -4.36 4.25 -11.63
C PRO A 161 -2.92 4.41 -12.12
N ALA A 162 -2.34 5.60 -11.89
CA ALA A 162 -0.93 5.87 -12.12
C ALA A 162 -0.11 5.21 -11.02
N LEU A 163 0.79 4.31 -11.39
CA LEU A 163 1.69 3.66 -10.44
C LEU A 163 3.10 4.23 -10.51
N GLY A 164 3.67 4.58 -9.37
CA GLY A 164 5.10 4.87 -9.22
C GLY A 164 5.70 4.08 -8.06
N ILE A 165 7.02 3.99 -8.04
CA ILE A 165 7.78 3.20 -7.07
C ILE A 165 8.68 4.18 -6.33
N LEU A 166 8.53 4.29 -5.01
CA LEU A 166 9.44 5.11 -4.23
C LEU A 166 10.86 4.56 -4.36
N ASN A 167 11.82 5.46 -4.59
CA ASN A 167 13.23 5.15 -4.74
C ASN A 167 13.89 4.78 -3.40
N VAL A 168 13.45 3.65 -2.85
CA VAL A 168 14.12 2.93 -1.78
C VAL A 168 14.87 1.73 -2.35
N ASP A 169 15.65 1.07 -1.53
CA ASP A 169 16.38 -0.14 -1.90
C ASP A 169 15.45 -1.19 -2.54
N GLY A 170 15.90 -1.76 -3.68
CA GLY A 170 15.13 -2.66 -4.53
C GLY A 170 14.29 -2.00 -5.63
N ALA A 171 14.08 -0.67 -5.60
CA ALA A 171 13.11 0.01 -6.48
C ALA A 171 13.39 -0.18 -7.98
N GLN A 172 14.67 -0.20 -8.39
CA GLN A 172 15.04 -0.41 -9.80
C GLN A 172 14.71 -1.83 -10.27
N MET A 173 14.94 -2.83 -9.43
CA MET A 173 14.62 -4.22 -9.74
C MET A 173 13.10 -4.44 -9.82
N VAL A 174 12.35 -3.83 -8.90
CA VAL A 174 10.88 -3.81 -8.93
C VAL A 174 10.38 -3.12 -10.21
N TYR A 175 10.97 -1.98 -10.59
CA TYR A 175 10.61 -1.29 -11.83
C TYR A 175 10.83 -2.16 -13.06
N ARG A 176 11.99 -2.80 -13.19
CA ARG A 176 12.28 -3.74 -14.30
C ARG A 176 11.29 -4.90 -14.33
N SER A 177 11.00 -5.48 -13.18
CA SER A 177 10.05 -6.58 -13.02
C SER A 177 8.63 -6.20 -13.49
N LEU A 178 8.13 -5.04 -13.03
CA LEU A 178 6.82 -4.54 -13.43
C LEU A 178 6.78 -4.12 -14.90
N LYS A 179 7.89 -3.60 -15.43
CA LYS A 179 8.02 -3.29 -16.85
C LYS A 179 7.98 -4.55 -17.71
N GLU A 180 8.66 -5.62 -17.30
CA GLU A 180 8.60 -6.92 -17.98
C GLU A 180 7.17 -7.48 -18.00
N LEU A 181 6.46 -7.43 -16.86
CA LEU A 181 5.05 -7.83 -16.82
C LEU A 181 4.19 -7.01 -17.78
N LYS A 182 4.41 -5.70 -17.84
CA LYS A 182 3.72 -4.80 -18.77
C LYS A 182 3.99 -5.18 -20.23
N GLU A 183 5.25 -5.44 -20.59
CA GLU A 183 5.65 -5.87 -21.93
C GLU A 183 5.06 -7.24 -22.30
N LYS A 184 4.88 -8.12 -21.31
CA LYS A 184 4.19 -9.42 -21.44
C LYS A 184 2.64 -9.32 -21.37
N GLY A 185 2.08 -8.11 -21.32
CA GLY A 185 0.65 -7.86 -21.47
C GLY A 185 -0.14 -7.59 -20.18
N TYR A 186 0.51 -7.40 -19.03
CA TYR A 186 -0.17 -6.91 -17.83
C TYR A 186 -0.58 -5.43 -17.99
N PRO A 187 -1.88 -5.07 -17.82
CA PRO A 187 -2.34 -3.69 -18.01
C PRO A 187 -1.87 -2.79 -16.86
N LEU A 188 -0.73 -2.12 -17.10
CA LEU A 188 -0.08 -1.23 -16.13
C LEU A 188 0.22 0.15 -16.72
N ARG A 189 -0.27 1.20 -16.05
CA ARG A 189 0.11 2.59 -16.32
C ARG A 189 1.13 3.07 -15.30
N PHE A 190 2.35 3.32 -15.76
CA PHE A 190 3.33 4.03 -14.95
C PHE A 190 2.96 5.52 -14.88
N GLY A 191 3.07 6.10 -13.69
CA GLY A 191 3.11 7.54 -13.50
C GLY A 191 4.51 8.09 -13.72
N GLU A 192 4.66 9.41 -13.59
CA GLU A 192 5.92 10.10 -13.86
C GLU A 192 6.28 11.07 -12.72
N SER A 193 7.58 11.14 -12.42
CA SER A 193 8.16 12.18 -11.56
C SER A 193 7.80 13.58 -12.06
N VAL A 194 7.64 14.53 -11.13
CA VAL A 194 7.40 15.95 -11.49
C VAL A 194 8.69 16.67 -11.92
N ARG A 195 9.84 15.99 -11.88
CA ARG A 195 11.12 16.53 -12.35
C ARG A 195 11.27 16.38 -13.87
N LYS A 196 12.20 17.17 -14.44
CA LYS A 196 12.43 17.22 -15.90
C LYS A 196 12.85 15.87 -16.52
N ASP A 197 13.49 15.02 -15.73
CA ASP A 197 13.96 13.69 -16.12
C ASP A 197 12.87 12.60 -16.04
N GLY A 198 11.72 12.90 -15.42
CA GLY A 198 10.55 12.03 -15.40
C GLY A 198 10.79 10.65 -14.78
N GLY A 199 10.00 9.66 -15.22
CA GLY A 199 10.17 8.25 -14.85
C GLY A 199 9.30 7.77 -13.69
N ALA A 200 9.12 6.45 -13.61
CA ALA A 200 8.23 5.79 -12.64
C ALA A 200 8.87 5.57 -11.26
N VAL A 201 10.19 5.72 -11.15
CA VAL A 201 10.92 5.64 -9.87
C VAL A 201 10.96 7.03 -9.24
N LEU A 202 10.19 7.18 -8.16
CA LEU A 202 9.82 8.45 -7.54
C LEU A 202 10.80 8.88 -6.45
N ARG A 203 10.98 10.19 -6.31
CA ARG A 203 11.72 10.82 -5.22
C ARG A 203 10.78 11.40 -4.18
N GLY A 204 11.33 11.84 -3.04
CA GLY A 204 10.55 12.46 -1.97
C GLY A 204 9.67 13.62 -2.45
N ASN A 205 10.18 14.49 -3.33
CA ASN A 205 9.40 15.62 -3.87
C ASN A 205 8.17 15.19 -4.69
N ASP A 206 8.22 14.02 -5.34
CA ASP A 206 7.10 13.50 -6.15
C ASP A 206 5.95 13.05 -5.25
N ILE A 207 6.29 12.41 -4.14
CA ILE A 207 5.35 11.98 -3.10
C ILE A 207 4.70 13.19 -2.43
N LEU A 208 5.47 14.24 -2.13
CA LEU A 208 4.92 15.48 -1.57
C LEU A 208 3.90 16.15 -2.52
N CYS A 209 4.09 16.01 -3.84
CA CYS A 209 3.23 16.59 -4.87
C CYS A 209 2.00 15.73 -5.22
N GLY A 210 1.95 14.47 -4.80
CA GLY A 210 0.98 13.50 -5.29
C GLY A 210 1.11 13.29 -6.80
N ALA A 211 2.33 12.95 -7.24
CA ALA A 211 2.65 12.73 -8.66
C ALA A 211 1.92 11.52 -9.27
N VAL A 212 1.54 10.55 -8.43
CA VAL A 212 0.91 9.29 -8.82
C VAL A 212 -0.31 8.99 -7.94
N ASP A 213 -1.16 8.07 -8.38
CA ASP A 213 -2.31 7.60 -7.61
C ASP A 213 -1.88 6.54 -6.58
N VAL A 214 -0.94 5.67 -6.97
CA VAL A 214 -0.37 4.58 -6.15
C VAL A 214 1.15 4.70 -6.10
N CYS A 215 1.70 4.87 -4.91
CA CYS A 215 3.13 4.87 -4.64
C CYS A 215 3.53 3.57 -3.94
N VAL A 216 4.31 2.74 -4.63
CA VAL A 216 4.83 1.46 -4.13
C VAL A 216 6.05 1.68 -3.24
N THR A 217 6.11 1.00 -2.12
CA THR A 217 7.18 1.06 -1.13
C THR A 217 7.26 -0.27 -0.37
N ASP A 218 8.39 -0.51 0.32
CA ASP A 218 8.41 -1.51 1.39
C ASP A 218 7.52 -1.05 2.57
N THR A 219 7.01 -2.01 3.35
CA THR A 219 6.06 -1.77 4.43
C THR A 219 6.60 -0.81 5.49
N LEU A 220 7.88 -0.91 5.87
CA LEU A 220 8.44 -0.11 6.96
C LEU A 220 8.53 1.36 6.55
N THR A 221 9.03 1.62 5.34
CA THR A 221 9.05 2.97 4.78
C THR A 221 7.62 3.52 4.62
N GLY A 222 6.68 2.71 4.13
CA GLY A 222 5.28 3.11 4.02
C GLY A 222 4.65 3.46 5.37
N ASN A 223 4.97 2.71 6.43
CA ASN A 223 4.52 3.00 7.79
C ASN A 223 5.02 4.36 8.30
N VAL A 224 6.30 4.67 8.07
CA VAL A 224 6.89 5.97 8.43
C VAL A 224 6.22 7.10 7.66
N LEU A 225 6.00 6.92 6.35
CA LEU A 225 5.34 7.91 5.52
C LEU A 225 3.90 8.17 5.95
N MET A 226 3.14 7.13 6.31
CA MET A 226 1.79 7.29 6.86
C MET A 226 1.79 8.23 8.07
N LYS A 227 2.64 7.96 9.07
CA LYS A 227 2.78 8.79 10.28
C LYS A 227 3.19 10.22 9.95
N PHE A 228 4.13 10.37 9.02
CA PHE A 228 4.59 11.68 8.61
C PHE A 228 3.47 12.48 7.96
N PHE A 229 2.79 11.95 6.94
CA PHE A 229 1.71 12.65 6.25
C PHE A 229 0.50 12.95 7.13
N SER A 230 0.20 12.06 8.08
CA SER A 230 -0.98 12.18 8.92
C SER A 230 -0.80 13.15 10.10
N ALA A 231 0.43 13.36 10.56
CA ALA A 231 0.73 14.09 11.80
C ALA A 231 1.85 15.16 11.68
N TYR A 232 2.31 15.53 10.48
CA TYR A 232 3.40 16.53 10.33
C TYR A 232 3.08 17.90 10.95
N SER A 233 1.81 18.29 11.03
CA SER A 233 1.36 19.58 11.57
C SER A 233 1.04 19.55 13.07
N THR A 234 1.08 18.37 13.69
CA THR A 234 0.60 18.14 15.06
C THR A 234 1.68 17.64 16.01
N GLY A 235 2.93 17.55 15.53
CA GLY A 235 4.06 17.07 16.32
C GLY A 235 4.11 15.54 16.50
N GLY A 236 3.34 14.78 15.71
CA GLY A 236 3.40 13.31 15.70
C GLY A 236 2.52 12.60 16.73
N THR A 237 1.90 13.33 17.66
CA THR A 237 1.08 12.75 18.75
C THR A 237 -0.41 12.69 18.42
N TYR A 238 -0.84 13.28 17.31
CA TYR A 238 -2.22 13.28 16.84
C TYR A 238 -2.27 13.23 15.32
N GLU A 239 -2.76 12.15 14.73
CA GLU A 239 -2.98 12.11 13.29
C GLU A 239 -4.26 12.86 12.94
N SER A 240 -4.12 13.95 12.17
CA SER A 240 -5.22 14.85 11.81
C SER A 240 -5.66 14.76 10.35
N LEU A 241 -4.85 14.11 9.50
CA LEU A 241 -5.06 14.07 8.05
C LEU A 241 -4.93 12.64 7.51
N GLY A 242 -5.68 12.33 6.44
CA GLY A 242 -5.62 11.04 5.75
C GLY A 242 -6.78 10.11 6.11
N TRP A 243 -6.66 8.84 5.70
CA TRP A 243 -7.68 7.79 5.84
C TRP A 243 -7.16 6.53 6.54
N GLY A 244 -6.05 6.63 7.26
CA GLY A 244 -5.44 5.48 7.92
C GLY A 244 -4.67 4.54 6.98
N TYR A 245 -4.28 3.40 7.54
CA TYR A 245 -3.25 2.49 7.06
C TYR A 245 -3.82 1.27 6.34
N GLY A 246 -5.08 1.30 5.88
CA GLY A 246 -5.69 0.18 5.17
C GLY A 246 -6.70 0.65 4.14
N PRO A 247 -7.26 -0.27 3.33
CA PRO A 247 -7.65 -1.63 3.71
C PRO A 247 -6.55 -2.69 3.63
N SER A 248 -6.79 -3.83 4.29
CA SER A 248 -6.03 -5.07 4.12
C SER A 248 -6.37 -5.77 2.80
N VAL A 249 -5.34 -6.39 2.22
CA VAL A 249 -5.37 -7.03 0.90
C VAL A 249 -4.35 -8.17 0.81
N GLY A 250 -4.73 -9.23 0.12
CA GLY A 250 -3.89 -10.40 -0.15
C GLY A 250 -4.60 -11.33 -1.15
N LYS A 251 -3.83 -12.13 -1.90
CA LYS A 251 -4.37 -13.07 -2.91
C LYS A 251 -5.45 -14.00 -2.34
N ASP A 252 -5.18 -14.55 -1.16
CA ASP A 252 -6.04 -15.52 -0.47
C ASP A 252 -6.74 -14.87 0.75
N TRP A 253 -7.05 -13.58 0.65
CA TRP A 253 -7.61 -12.78 1.73
C TRP A 253 -8.94 -12.12 1.31
N ASP A 254 -10.03 -12.50 1.98
CA ASP A 254 -11.41 -12.12 1.65
C ASP A 254 -12.03 -11.14 2.66
N HIS A 255 -11.26 -10.67 3.65
CA HIS A 255 -11.72 -9.69 4.64
C HIS A 255 -11.23 -8.28 4.33
N VAL A 256 -12.01 -7.25 4.69
CA VAL A 256 -11.59 -5.85 4.57
C VAL A 256 -11.39 -5.25 5.96
N VAL A 257 -10.14 -5.27 6.42
CA VAL A 257 -9.75 -4.70 7.73
C VAL A 257 -8.76 -3.58 7.52
N SER A 258 -9.14 -2.36 7.92
CA SER A 258 -8.25 -1.20 7.90
C SER A 258 -7.62 -0.97 9.26
N ILE A 259 -6.38 -0.51 9.25
CA ILE A 259 -5.66 -0.15 10.47
C ILE A 259 -5.67 1.37 10.67
N ILE A 260 -5.87 1.80 11.90
CA ILE A 260 -5.60 3.15 12.37
C ILE A 260 -4.51 3.11 13.44
N SER A 261 -3.80 4.22 13.61
CA SER A 261 -2.84 4.39 14.70
C SER A 261 -3.56 4.58 16.03
N ARG A 262 -2.90 4.24 17.15
CA ARG A 262 -3.37 4.63 18.49
C ARG A 262 -3.47 6.14 18.67
N ALA A 263 -2.69 6.89 17.90
CA ALA A 263 -2.71 8.35 17.82
C ALA A 263 -3.67 8.91 16.75
N SER A 264 -4.48 8.06 16.07
CA SER A 264 -5.40 8.56 15.05
C SER A 264 -6.52 9.37 15.68
N GLY A 265 -6.66 10.62 15.22
CA GLY A 265 -7.74 11.50 15.62
C GLY A 265 -9.07 11.18 14.93
N ALA A 266 -10.16 11.72 15.46
CA ALA A 266 -11.52 11.56 14.95
C ALA A 266 -11.65 11.80 13.43
N PRO A 267 -11.01 12.82 12.82
CA PRO A 267 -11.08 13.03 11.37
C PRO A 267 -10.46 11.87 10.57
N VAL A 268 -9.33 11.32 11.04
CA VAL A 268 -8.65 10.18 10.38
C VAL A 268 -9.48 8.91 10.55
N ILE A 269 -10.05 8.68 11.74
CA ILE A 269 -10.94 7.55 12.02
C ILE A 269 -12.17 7.60 11.10
N ALA A 270 -12.82 8.76 11.00
CA ALA A 270 -14.00 8.94 10.15
C ALA A 270 -13.69 8.68 8.67
N ASN A 271 -12.54 9.15 8.20
CA ASN A 271 -12.05 8.89 6.86
C ASN A 271 -11.67 7.41 6.65
N ALA A 272 -11.06 6.75 7.63
CA ALA A 272 -10.76 5.32 7.56
C ALA A 272 -12.03 4.48 7.40
N ILE A 273 -13.09 4.80 8.16
CA ILE A 273 -14.41 4.16 8.02
C ILE A 273 -14.94 4.29 6.58
N ARG A 274 -14.89 5.49 6.00
CA ARG A 274 -15.28 5.74 4.60
C ARG A 274 -14.43 4.92 3.63
N PHE A 275 -13.12 4.92 3.81
CA PHE A 275 -12.20 4.22 2.90
C PHE A 275 -12.42 2.70 2.95
N THR A 276 -12.61 2.13 4.14
CA THR A 276 -12.99 0.72 4.30
C THR A 276 -14.30 0.42 3.59
N ALA A 277 -15.34 1.26 3.78
CA ALA A 277 -16.62 1.08 3.10
C ALA A 277 -16.52 1.21 1.56
N ASP A 278 -15.67 2.10 1.04
CA ASP A 278 -15.40 2.18 -0.40
C ASP A 278 -14.75 0.90 -0.92
N ALA A 279 -13.77 0.37 -0.21
CA ALA A 279 -13.08 -0.86 -0.58
C ALA A 279 -14.00 -2.10 -0.55
N VAL A 280 -14.88 -2.18 0.45
CA VAL A 280 -15.93 -3.22 0.54
C VAL A 280 -16.87 -3.14 -0.67
N ARG A 281 -17.47 -1.97 -0.93
CA ARG A 281 -18.41 -1.79 -2.05
C ARG A 281 -17.76 -2.02 -3.41
N GLY A 282 -16.50 -1.65 -3.54
CA GLY A 282 -15.67 -1.89 -4.71
C GLY A 282 -15.22 -3.35 -4.88
N ASN A 283 -15.57 -4.22 -3.93
CA ASN A 283 -15.18 -5.63 -3.89
C ASN A 283 -13.67 -5.82 -4.03
N VAL A 284 -12.90 -5.16 -3.17
CA VAL A 284 -11.43 -5.11 -3.24
C VAL A 284 -10.79 -6.49 -3.31
N SER A 285 -11.28 -7.49 -2.58
CA SER A 285 -10.74 -8.86 -2.62
C SER A 285 -10.88 -9.47 -4.01
N SER A 286 -12.03 -9.30 -4.69
CA SER A 286 -12.18 -9.72 -6.07
C SER A 286 -11.24 -8.98 -7.01
N LYS A 287 -11.01 -7.68 -6.80
CA LYS A 287 -10.06 -6.90 -7.61
C LYS A 287 -8.64 -7.39 -7.43
N VAL A 288 -8.24 -7.76 -6.21
CA VAL A 288 -6.92 -8.35 -5.93
C VAL A 288 -6.75 -9.65 -6.71
N VAL A 289 -7.73 -10.55 -6.62
CA VAL A 289 -7.71 -11.82 -7.37
C VAL A 289 -7.61 -11.58 -8.87
N ASP A 290 -8.33 -10.60 -9.41
CA ASP A 290 -8.30 -10.26 -10.83
C ASP A 290 -6.94 -9.70 -11.28
N GLU A 291 -6.34 -8.80 -10.50
CA GLU A 291 -5.02 -8.22 -10.81
C GLU A 291 -3.91 -9.26 -10.73
N VAL A 292 -3.94 -10.14 -9.72
CA VAL A 292 -3.00 -11.26 -9.61
C VAL A 292 -3.14 -12.21 -10.80
N LYS A 293 -4.37 -12.61 -11.18
CA LYS A 293 -4.60 -13.47 -12.36
C LYS A 293 -4.11 -12.85 -13.66
N LYS A 294 -4.28 -11.54 -13.84
CA LYS A 294 -3.75 -10.81 -15.00
C LYS A 294 -2.22 -10.83 -15.01
N ALA A 295 -1.58 -10.60 -13.87
CA ALA A 295 -0.13 -10.65 -13.74
C ALA A 295 0.42 -12.07 -13.95
N GLU A 296 -0.24 -13.11 -13.41
CA GLU A 296 0.12 -14.52 -13.64
C GLU A 296 0.09 -14.88 -15.12
N ARG A 297 -0.93 -14.44 -15.86
CA ARG A 297 -1.00 -14.61 -17.33
C ARG A 297 0.13 -13.88 -18.07
N ALA A 298 0.67 -12.83 -17.48
CA ALA A 298 1.82 -12.08 -18.00
C ALA A 298 3.17 -12.59 -17.45
N GLY A 299 3.20 -13.74 -16.78
CA GLY A 299 4.44 -14.36 -16.32
C GLY A 299 4.93 -13.92 -14.94
N LEU A 300 4.03 -13.54 -14.03
CA LEU A 300 4.38 -13.19 -12.64
C LEU A 300 5.31 -14.21 -11.97
N GLY A 301 5.05 -15.51 -12.11
CA GLY A 301 5.89 -16.54 -11.51
C GLY A 301 7.36 -16.48 -11.97
N GLU A 302 7.60 -16.24 -13.26
CA GLU A 302 8.96 -16.11 -13.82
C GLU A 302 9.68 -14.88 -13.25
N VAL A 303 8.95 -13.75 -13.19
CA VAL A 303 9.47 -12.48 -12.68
C VAL A 303 9.82 -12.60 -11.19
N LEU A 304 8.97 -13.25 -10.40
CA LEU A 304 9.23 -13.48 -8.98
C LEU A 304 10.44 -14.39 -8.76
N SER A 305 10.54 -15.52 -9.46
CA SER A 305 11.71 -16.41 -9.37
C SER A 305 13.01 -15.73 -9.82
N ALA A 306 12.95 -14.84 -10.81
CA ALA A 306 14.11 -14.07 -11.25
C ALA A 306 14.53 -12.94 -10.27
N SER A 307 13.64 -12.57 -9.34
CA SER A 307 13.86 -11.53 -8.34
C SER A 307 14.41 -12.05 -7.00
N GLU A 308 14.57 -13.36 -6.87
CA GLU A 308 15.24 -13.95 -5.72
C GLU A 308 16.71 -13.51 -5.67
N PRO A 309 17.24 -13.13 -4.50
CA PRO A 309 18.65 -12.82 -4.37
C PRO A 309 19.46 -14.06 -4.75
N LEU A 310 20.33 -13.93 -5.76
CA LEU A 310 21.34 -14.94 -6.07
C LEU A 310 22.17 -15.17 -4.79
N VAL A 311 21.98 -16.31 -4.13
CA VAL A 311 22.87 -16.75 -3.05
C VAL A 311 24.26 -16.87 -3.65
N LYS A 312 25.12 -15.89 -3.39
CA LYS A 312 26.49 -15.90 -3.91
C LYS A 312 27.39 -16.75 -3.01
N PRO A 313 28.22 -17.65 -3.59
CA PRO A 313 29.38 -18.17 -2.90
C PRO A 313 30.34 -17.02 -2.57
N ALA A 314 31.13 -17.18 -1.49
CA ALA A 314 32.19 -16.24 -1.12
C ALA A 314 33.09 -15.94 -2.34
N GLY A 315 33.10 -14.69 -2.79
CA GLY A 315 33.70 -14.29 -4.07
C GLY A 315 35.22 -14.14 -4.03
N GLU A 316 35.85 -14.45 -5.17
CA GLU A 316 37.24 -14.13 -5.51
C GLU A 316 37.53 -12.62 -5.38
N GLU A 317 38.77 -12.29 -5.01
CA GLU A 317 39.26 -10.92 -4.89
C GLU A 317 39.53 -10.35 -6.30
N ILE A 318 38.60 -9.55 -6.81
CA ILE A 318 38.69 -8.90 -8.12
C ILE A 318 39.33 -7.53 -7.93
N THR A 319 40.47 -7.28 -8.59
CA THR A 319 41.16 -5.99 -8.55
C THR A 319 40.67 -5.06 -9.66
N PRO A 320 40.61 -3.74 -9.41
CA PRO A 320 40.25 -2.77 -10.43
C PRO A 320 41.30 -2.71 -11.56
N PRO A 321 40.90 -2.58 -12.83
CA PRO A 321 41.80 -2.29 -13.94
C PRO A 321 42.43 -0.89 -13.79
N PRO A 322 43.43 -0.51 -14.61
CA PRO A 322 44.04 0.81 -14.54
C PRO A 322 43.00 1.94 -14.59
N ALA A 323 43.14 2.91 -13.69
CA ALA A 323 42.18 4.01 -13.57
C ALA A 323 42.12 4.85 -14.86
N GLU A 324 40.90 5.18 -15.27
CA GLU A 324 40.58 6.04 -16.39
C GLU A 324 39.61 7.15 -15.94
N PRO A 325 39.57 8.33 -16.58
CA PRO A 325 38.56 9.35 -16.31
C PRO A 325 37.13 8.81 -16.46
N THR A 326 36.29 8.98 -15.44
CA THR A 326 34.90 8.51 -15.42
C THR A 326 33.93 9.66 -15.62
N ASP A 327 33.70 10.03 -16.90
CA ASP A 327 32.92 11.21 -17.30
C ASP A 327 31.43 10.93 -17.50
N GLU A 328 31.03 9.66 -17.64
CA GLU A 328 29.64 9.25 -17.86
C GLU A 328 29.06 8.55 -16.62
N GLU A 329 27.75 8.73 -16.41
CA GLU A 329 26.98 8.08 -15.35
C GLU A 329 25.95 7.10 -15.93
N LEU A 330 26.07 5.83 -15.55
CA LEU A 330 25.06 4.80 -15.81
C LEU A 330 24.11 4.73 -14.62
N HIS A 331 22.88 5.20 -14.83
CA HIS A 331 21.79 5.15 -13.87
C HIS A 331 21.01 3.83 -13.99
N GLY A 332 20.29 3.45 -12.92
CA GLY A 332 19.38 2.30 -12.91
C GLY A 332 19.91 1.03 -12.25
N VAL A 333 21.14 1.08 -11.73
CA VAL A 333 21.70 0.01 -10.88
C VAL A 333 21.13 0.13 -9.46
N ASP A 334 20.94 -0.99 -8.77
CA ASP A 334 20.45 -1.01 -7.39
C ASP A 334 21.57 -0.72 -6.37
N VAL A 335 21.25 -0.08 -5.23
CA VAL A 335 22.24 0.34 -4.21
C VAL A 335 23.04 -0.86 -3.68
N LEU A 336 22.40 -2.00 -3.43
CA LEU A 336 23.08 -3.17 -2.89
C LEU A 336 23.90 -3.92 -3.94
N SER A 337 23.60 -3.68 -5.21
CA SER A 337 24.26 -4.33 -6.34
C SER A 337 25.31 -3.45 -7.03
N ILE A 338 25.50 -2.21 -6.59
CA ILE A 338 26.38 -1.25 -7.27
C ILE A 338 27.84 -1.69 -7.26
N GLU A 339 28.32 -2.21 -6.13
CA GLU A 339 29.69 -2.74 -6.01
C GLU A 339 29.88 -3.99 -6.86
N ASP A 340 28.85 -4.82 -6.96
CA ASP A 340 28.88 -6.02 -7.81
C ASP A 340 28.85 -5.66 -9.30
N ALA A 341 28.06 -4.66 -9.68
CA ALA A 341 28.02 -4.13 -11.04
C ALA A 341 29.39 -3.58 -11.45
N VAL A 342 30.04 -2.82 -10.57
CA VAL A 342 31.40 -2.31 -10.75
C VAL A 342 32.40 -3.48 -10.89
N ARG A 343 32.30 -4.50 -10.04
CA ARG A 343 33.18 -5.69 -10.11
C ARG A 343 33.00 -6.50 -11.39
N GLU A 344 31.78 -6.64 -11.91
CA GLU A 344 31.56 -7.31 -13.21
C GLU A 344 32.18 -6.53 -14.38
N LEU A 345 32.18 -5.21 -14.32
CA LEU A 345 32.91 -4.38 -15.28
C LEU A 345 34.43 -4.58 -15.15
N TRP A 346 34.95 -4.66 -13.93
CA TRP A 346 36.37 -4.95 -13.70
C TRP A 346 36.81 -6.31 -14.25
N LYS A 347 35.98 -7.36 -14.12
CA LYS A 347 36.23 -8.67 -14.74
C LYS A 347 36.35 -8.61 -16.27
N LYS A 348 35.74 -7.60 -16.91
CA LYS A 348 35.82 -7.34 -18.35
C LYS A 348 36.91 -6.33 -18.71
N GLY A 349 37.73 -5.90 -17.74
CA GLY A 349 38.81 -4.94 -17.94
C GLY A 349 38.32 -3.50 -18.13
N ILE A 350 37.07 -3.20 -17.75
CA ILE A 350 36.49 -1.86 -17.85
C ILE A 350 36.63 -1.18 -16.48
N TYR A 351 37.34 -0.05 -16.44
CA TYR A 351 37.41 0.75 -15.22
C TYR A 351 36.05 1.40 -14.96
N ALA A 352 35.57 1.23 -13.73
CA ALA A 352 34.30 1.76 -13.27
C ALA A 352 34.37 2.06 -11.78
N GLU A 353 33.61 3.06 -11.35
CA GLU A 353 33.49 3.48 -9.96
C GLU A 353 32.01 3.53 -9.56
N SER A 354 31.71 3.17 -8.31
CA SER A 354 30.40 3.42 -7.72
C SER A 354 30.33 4.87 -7.23
N ALA A 355 29.21 5.54 -7.45
CA ALA A 355 28.95 6.87 -6.89
C ALA A 355 27.47 7.03 -6.51
N MET A 356 27.19 8.05 -5.70
CA MET A 356 25.83 8.45 -5.35
C MET A 356 25.43 9.69 -6.13
N GLY A 357 24.65 9.50 -7.18
CA GLY A 357 24.08 10.58 -7.96
C GLY A 357 22.85 11.21 -7.30
N CYS A 358 22.36 12.31 -7.88
CA CYS A 358 21.18 13.03 -7.37
C CYS A 358 19.85 12.24 -7.46
N THR A 359 19.88 11.07 -8.10
CA THR A 359 18.70 10.23 -8.40
C THR A 359 18.84 8.83 -7.80
N GLY A 360 19.90 8.56 -7.04
CA GLY A 360 20.25 7.22 -6.56
C GLY A 360 21.68 6.81 -6.95
N PRO A 361 22.05 5.54 -6.71
CA PRO A 361 23.36 5.00 -7.05
C PRO A 361 23.60 5.05 -8.57
N VAL A 362 24.83 5.37 -8.98
CA VAL A 362 25.26 5.43 -10.37
C VAL A 362 26.61 4.71 -10.54
N VAL A 363 26.79 4.05 -11.68
CA VAL A 363 28.09 3.48 -12.07
C VAL A 363 28.76 4.46 -13.01
N LYS A 364 29.93 4.98 -12.63
CA LYS A 364 30.70 5.92 -13.45
C LYS A 364 31.69 5.18 -14.34
N VAL A 365 31.72 5.52 -15.62
CA VAL A 365 32.63 4.92 -16.64
C VAL A 365 33.18 5.99 -17.58
N SER A 366 34.25 5.68 -18.33
CA SER A 366 34.76 6.57 -19.37
C SER A 366 33.81 6.62 -20.57
N SER A 367 33.71 7.77 -21.26
CA SER A 367 32.83 7.92 -22.43
C SER A 367 33.15 6.90 -23.54
N ALA A 368 34.43 6.51 -23.67
CA ALA A 368 34.86 5.49 -24.62
C ALA A 368 34.32 4.08 -24.32
N ARG A 369 33.99 3.79 -23.04
CA ARG A 369 33.55 2.47 -22.56
C ARG A 369 32.06 2.38 -22.30
N LEU A 370 31.31 3.48 -22.42
CA LEU A 370 29.89 3.55 -22.08
C LEU A 370 29.04 2.45 -22.74
N ALA A 371 29.21 2.25 -24.04
CA ALA A 371 28.43 1.26 -24.80
C ALA A 371 28.75 -0.18 -24.37
N GLU A 372 30.03 -0.47 -24.13
CA GLU A 372 30.50 -1.78 -23.68
C GLU A 372 30.03 -2.07 -22.25
N ALA A 373 30.18 -1.10 -21.34
CA ALA A 373 29.72 -1.19 -19.96
C ALA A 373 28.21 -1.40 -19.86
N THR A 374 27.42 -0.65 -20.64
CA THR A 374 25.96 -0.81 -20.71
C THR A 374 25.58 -2.22 -21.13
N LYS A 375 26.29 -2.79 -22.12
CA LYS A 375 26.03 -4.15 -22.61
C LYS A 375 26.33 -5.18 -21.52
N VAL A 376 27.48 -5.09 -20.87
CA VAL A 376 27.88 -6.01 -19.77
C VAL A 376 26.87 -5.96 -18.63
N LEU A 377 26.46 -4.77 -18.20
CA LEU A 377 25.52 -4.63 -17.10
C LEU A 377 24.11 -5.15 -17.45
N LYS A 378 23.65 -4.98 -18.69
CA LYS A 378 22.38 -5.57 -19.16
C LYS A 378 22.44 -7.09 -19.23
N GLU A 379 23.52 -7.64 -19.79
CA GLU A 379 23.72 -9.11 -19.87
C GLU A 379 23.72 -9.77 -18.49
N ASN A 380 24.26 -9.07 -17.48
CA ASN A 380 24.29 -9.54 -16.08
C ASN A 380 23.12 -9.03 -15.23
N LYS A 381 22.08 -8.44 -15.86
CA LYS A 381 20.81 -7.99 -15.22
C LYS A 381 20.95 -6.90 -14.14
N PHE A 382 22.01 -6.09 -14.19
CA PHE A 382 22.14 -4.91 -13.34
C PHE A 382 21.38 -3.69 -13.88
N LEU A 383 21.21 -3.60 -15.21
CA LEU A 383 20.50 -2.53 -15.93
C LEU A 383 19.23 -3.00 -16.63
#